data_AF-A0A978U9M6-F1
#
_entry.id   AF-A0A978U9M6-F1
#
_cell.length_a   1.000
_cell.length_b   1.000
_cell.length_c   1.000
_cell.angle_alpha   90.00
_cell.angle_beta   90.00
_cell.angle_gamma   90.00
#
_symmetry.space_group_name_H-M   'P 1'
#
loop_
_entity.id
_entity.type
_entity.pdbx_description
1 polymer ?
#
loop_
_entity_poly.entity_id
_entity_poly.type
_entity_poly.pdbx_seq_one_letter_code
_entity_poly.pdbx_strand_id
1 'polypeptide(L)'
;MAKADKILLMVAKNGVVEIIEKFLEVFPAVIHDRSAEMKNILILAVENMHPNVYNLLIRKNILTETTFLRVALNENNVLHVAATYKKDKPWPIPRVALQMQWEIKWF
;
A
#
# COMPACT_ATOMS: atom_id res chain seq x y z
N MET A 1 -1.78 9.34 20.49
CA MET A 1 -1.07 9.12 19.21
C MET A 1 -1.86 8.23 18.25
N ALA A 2 -2.54 7.18 18.70
CA ALA A 2 -3.35 6.22 17.91
C ALA A 2 -4.34 6.75 16.83
N LYS A 3 -4.70 8.04 16.81
CA LYS A 3 -5.61 8.60 15.81
C LYS A 3 -4.88 8.98 14.51
N ALA A 4 -3.64 9.47 14.62
CA ALA A 4 -2.80 9.90 13.49
C ALA A 4 -2.42 8.69 12.63
N ASP A 5 -1.96 7.62 13.28
CA ASP A 5 -1.50 6.37 12.68
C ASP A 5 -2.65 5.70 11.90
N LYS A 6 -3.86 5.73 12.49
CA LYS A 6 -5.08 5.21 11.86
C LYS A 6 -5.48 6.02 10.62
N ILE A 7 -5.24 7.33 10.62
CA ILE A 7 -5.51 8.20 9.47
C ILE A 7 -4.53 7.86 8.33
N LEU A 8 -3.23 7.75 8.60
CA LEU A 8 -2.24 7.44 7.55
C LEU A 8 -2.55 6.10 6.85
N LEU A 9 -2.85 5.06 7.62
CA LEU A 9 -3.16 3.74 7.07
C LEU A 9 -4.47 3.74 6.27
N MET A 10 -5.47 4.51 6.69
CA MET A 10 -6.72 4.70 5.94
C MET A 10 -6.49 5.45 4.62
N VAL A 11 -5.67 6.49 4.65
CA VAL A 11 -5.30 7.28 3.47
C VAL A 11 -4.52 6.43 2.46
N ALA A 12 -3.59 5.58 2.92
CA ALA A 12 -2.88 4.63 2.09
C ALA A 12 -3.78 3.56 1.47
N LYS A 13 -4.77 3.07 2.22
CA LYS A 13 -5.79 2.15 1.72
C LYS A 13 -6.65 2.77 0.61
N ASN A 14 -6.85 4.09 0.64
CA ASN A 14 -7.61 4.84 -0.35
C ASN A 14 -6.75 5.45 -1.47
N GLY A 15 -5.42 5.35 -1.37
CA GLY A 15 -4.50 5.80 -2.41
C GLY A 15 -4.30 7.32 -2.52
N VAL A 16 -4.60 8.09 -1.47
CA VAL A 16 -4.48 9.57 -1.51
C VAL A 16 -3.04 9.99 -1.20
N VAL A 17 -2.24 10.13 -2.25
CA VAL A 17 -0.78 10.29 -2.19
C VAL A 17 -0.36 11.59 -1.52
N GLU A 18 -1.08 12.68 -1.78
CA GLU A 18 -0.76 14.04 -1.31
C GLU A 18 -0.81 14.14 0.21
N ILE A 19 -1.81 13.47 0.82
CA ILE A 19 -1.94 13.44 2.28
C ILE A 19 -0.83 12.58 2.88
N ILE A 20 -0.50 11.44 2.27
CA ILE A 20 0.60 10.57 2.73
C ILE A 20 1.92 11.35 2.70
N GLU A 21 2.18 12.08 1.62
CA GLU A 21 3.37 12.90 1.49
C GLU A 21 3.47 13.92 2.62
N LYS A 22 2.41 14.71 2.82
CA LYS A 22 2.40 15.75 3.85
C LYS A 22 2.51 15.16 5.25
N PHE A 23 1.90 14.00 5.47
CA PHE A 23 1.94 13.32 6.76
C PHE A 23 3.33 12.80 7.09
N LEU A 24 4.03 12.21 6.12
CA LEU A 24 5.39 11.70 6.28
C LEU A 24 6.40 12.84 6.49
N GLU A 25 6.17 14.03 5.93
CA GLU A 25 6.97 15.23 6.20
C GLU A 25 6.84 15.69 7.66
N VAL A 26 5.63 15.66 8.22
CA VAL A 26 5.37 16.14 9.58
C VAL A 26 5.69 15.07 10.63
N PHE A 27 5.40 13.80 10.33
CA PHE A 27 5.53 12.66 11.24
C PHE A 27 6.22 11.46 10.55
N PRO A 28 7.56 11.51 10.38
CA PRO A 28 8.30 10.46 9.67
C PRO A 28 8.27 9.10 10.40
N ALA A 29 8.12 9.08 11.72
CA ALA A 29 8.10 7.86 12.53
C ALA A 29 6.91 6.91 12.21
N VAL A 30 5.85 7.46 11.62
CA VAL A 30 4.57 6.76 11.37
C VAL A 30 4.72 5.71 10.26
N ILE A 31 5.82 5.69 9.51
CA ILE A 31 6.06 4.62 8.53
C ILE A 31 6.17 3.23 9.18
N HIS A 32 6.58 3.17 10.45
CA HIS A 32 6.71 1.92 11.18
C HIS A 32 5.40 1.42 11.77
N ASP A 33 4.34 2.24 11.69
CA ASP A 33 3.03 1.92 12.21
C ASP A 33 2.33 0.86 11.39
N ARG A 34 1.45 0.13 12.07
CA ARG A 34 0.77 -1.04 11.52
C ARG A 34 -0.71 -0.98 11.79
N SER A 35 -1.48 -1.57 10.88
CA SER A 35 -2.90 -1.79 11.09
C SER A 35 -3.12 -2.84 12.20
N ALA A 36 -4.38 -3.00 12.61
CA ALA A 36 -4.78 -4.09 13.50
C ALA A 36 -4.41 -5.48 12.96
N GLU A 37 -4.24 -5.62 11.63
CA GLU A 37 -3.84 -6.85 10.95
C GLU A 37 -2.31 -6.96 10.78
N MET A 38 -1.54 -6.13 11.48
CA MET A 38 -0.08 -6.00 11.36
C MET A 38 0.40 -5.62 9.95
N LYS A 39 -0.47 -5.02 9.12
CA LYS A 39 -0.11 -4.58 7.76
C LYS A 39 0.59 -3.23 7.81
N ASN A 40 1.74 -3.14 7.15
CA ASN A 40 2.44 -1.88 6.90
C ASN A 40 1.70 -1.05 5.84
N ILE A 41 2.03 0.25 5.76
CA ILE A 41 1.53 1.17 4.73
C ILE A 41 1.75 0.62 3.30
N LEU A 42 2.89 -0.01 3.06
CA LEU A 42 3.26 -0.61 1.78
C LEU A 42 2.31 -1.77 1.41
N ILE A 43 2.07 -2.67 2.37
CA ILE A 43 1.15 -3.80 2.17
C ILE A 43 -0.24 -3.27 1.86
N LEU A 44 -0.75 -2.28 2.62
CA LEU A 44 -2.07 -1.69 2.38
C LEU A 44 -2.18 -1.02 1.01
N ALA A 45 -1.14 -0.32 0.57
CA ALA A 45 -1.11 0.31 -0.76
C ALA A 45 -1.17 -0.74 -1.88
N VAL A 46 -0.38 -1.82 -1.75
CA VAL A 46 -0.32 -2.93 -2.71
C VAL A 46 -1.63 -3.73 -2.72
N GLU A 47 -2.19 -4.00 -1.54
CA GLU A 47 -3.45 -4.75 -1.38
C GLU A 47 -4.68 -4.04 -1.98
N ASN A 48 -4.57 -2.72 -2.17
CA ASN A 48 -5.58 -1.87 -2.79
C ASN A 48 -5.12 -1.32 -4.16
N MET A 49 -3.99 -1.82 -4.66
CA MET A 49 -3.44 -1.55 -5.99
C MET A 49 -3.23 -0.05 -6.25
N HIS A 50 -2.56 0.65 -5.34
CA HIS A 50 -2.22 2.07 -5.49
C HIS A 50 -0.73 2.24 -5.83
N PRO A 51 -0.33 2.12 -7.11
CA PRO A 51 1.08 2.21 -7.54
C PRO A 51 1.70 3.57 -7.24
N ASN A 52 0.90 4.64 -7.24
CA ASN A 52 1.40 5.98 -6.96
C ASN A 52 1.93 6.13 -5.53
N VAL A 53 1.31 5.43 -4.57
CA VAL A 53 1.78 5.39 -3.18
C VAL A 53 3.12 4.63 -3.10
N TYR A 54 3.23 3.50 -3.80
CA TYR A 54 4.50 2.76 -3.91
C TYR A 54 5.62 3.61 -4.49
N ASN A 55 5.35 4.29 -5.61
CA ASN A 55 6.29 5.20 -6.26
C ASN A 55 6.71 6.35 -5.34
N LEU A 56 5.80 6.89 -4.54
CA LEU A 56 6.12 7.91 -3.55
C LEU A 56 7.09 7.37 -2.48
N LEU A 57 6.82 6.18 -1.95
CA LEU A 57 7.66 5.55 -0.92
C LEU A 57 9.08 5.25 -1.44
N ILE A 58 9.21 4.83 -2.71
CA ILE A 58 10.51 4.71 -3.40
C ILE A 58 11.19 6.07 -3.50
N ARG A 59 10.50 7.07 -4.04
CA ARG A 59 11.09 8.41 -4.30
C ARG A 59 11.61 9.09 -3.04
N LYS A 60 10.92 8.91 -1.91
CA LYS A 60 11.34 9.46 -0.61
C LYS A 60 12.40 8.60 0.08
N ASN A 61 12.84 7.49 -0.54
CA ASN A 61 13.84 6.55 -0.03
C ASN A 61 13.51 5.99 1.36
N ILE A 62 12.23 5.75 1.64
CA ILE A 62 11.77 5.29 2.96
C ILE A 62 11.56 3.78 3.00
N LEU A 63 11.69 3.11 1.84
CA LEU A 63 11.65 1.65 1.73
C LEU A 63 12.99 1.06 2.21
N THR A 64 13.05 0.77 3.51
CA THR A 64 14.09 -0.07 4.09
C THR A 64 13.76 -1.55 3.92
N GLU A 65 14.78 -2.42 3.86
CA GLU A 65 14.59 -3.88 3.79
C GLU A 65 13.66 -4.40 4.90
N THR A 66 13.73 -3.80 6.09
CA THR A 66 12.87 -4.14 7.24
C THR A 66 11.39 -3.81 7.02
N THR A 67 11.09 -2.82 6.18
CA THR A 67 9.72 -2.40 5.85
C THR A 67 9.13 -3.29 4.74
N PHE A 68 9.99 -3.76 3.83
CA PHE A 68 9.63 -4.63 2.71
C PHE A 68 9.48 -6.12 3.12
N LEU A 69 10.40 -6.63 3.93
CA LEU A 69 10.40 -8.00 4.43
C LEU A 69 9.40 -8.23 5.58
N ARG A 70 8.77 -7.15 6.07
CA ARG A 70 7.76 -7.25 7.12
C ARG A 70 6.52 -7.98 6.63
N VAL A 71 5.99 -8.80 7.51
CA VAL A 71 4.92 -9.75 7.21
C VAL A 71 3.65 -9.36 7.98
N ALA A 72 2.48 -9.50 7.33
CA ALA A 72 1.18 -9.35 7.98
C ALA A 72 0.88 -10.54 8.91
N LEU A 73 -0.20 -10.46 9.70
CA LEU A 73 -0.61 -11.56 10.60
C LEU A 73 -0.79 -12.91 9.88
N ASN A 74 -1.17 -12.88 8.60
CA ASN A 74 -1.42 -14.08 7.80
C ASN A 74 -0.16 -14.63 7.13
N GLU A 75 1.03 -14.25 7.62
CA GLU A 75 2.33 -14.61 7.04
C GLU A 75 2.55 -14.13 5.58
N ASN A 76 1.67 -13.26 5.08
CA ASN A 76 1.79 -12.64 3.77
C ASN A 76 2.71 -11.41 3.83
N ASN A 77 3.81 -11.46 3.09
CA ASN A 77 4.64 -10.27 2.82
C ASN A 77 4.08 -9.47 1.62
N VAL A 78 4.70 -8.33 1.31
CA VAL A 78 4.24 -7.46 0.21
C VAL A 78 4.18 -8.18 -1.14
N LEU A 79 5.11 -9.10 -1.42
CA LEU A 79 5.17 -9.85 -2.67
C LEU A 79 4.01 -10.85 -2.78
N HIS A 80 3.69 -11.56 -1.70
CA HIS A 80 2.51 -12.44 -1.66
C HIS A 80 1.23 -11.65 -1.93
N VAL A 81 1.11 -10.45 -1.32
CA VAL A 81 -0.06 -9.58 -1.53
C VAL A 81 -0.10 -9.04 -2.95
N ALA A 82 1.03 -8.66 -3.54
CA ALA A 82 1.11 -8.19 -4.92
C ALA A 82 0.68 -9.27 -5.93
N ALA A 83 0.99 -10.54 -5.63
CA ALA A 83 0.58 -11.69 -6.45
C ALA A 83 -0.86 -12.16 -6.19
N THR A 84 -1.55 -11.60 -5.19
CA THR A 84 -2.91 -12.03 -4.85
C THR A 84 -3.93 -11.43 -5.81
N TYR A 85 -4.58 -12.28 -6.59
CA TYR A 85 -5.69 -11.89 -7.46
C TYR A 85 -6.99 -11.69 -6.66
N LYS A 86 -7.51 -10.46 -6.62
CA LYS A 86 -8.80 -10.16 -5.96
C LYS A 86 -9.94 -10.15 -6.97
N LYS A 87 -10.70 -11.25 -7.02
CA LYS A 87 -11.93 -11.38 -7.82
C LYS A 87 -12.98 -10.30 -7.50
N ASP A 88 -13.00 -9.84 -6.25
CA ASP A 88 -14.07 -8.99 -5.69
C ASP A 88 -13.80 -7.49 -5.85
N LYS A 89 -12.63 -7.11 -6.37
CA LYS A 89 -12.27 -5.73 -6.72
C LYS A 89 -11.85 -5.64 -8.18
N PRO A 90 -12.76 -5.92 -9.14
CA PRO A 90 -12.50 -5.52 -10.50
C PRO A 90 -12.27 -4.00 -10.48
N TRP A 91 -11.16 -3.55 -11.06
CA TRP A 91 -10.93 -2.13 -11.29
C TRP A 91 -12.17 -1.51 -11.96
N PRO A 92 -12.45 -0.21 -11.79
CA PRO A 92 -13.58 0.46 -12.45
C PRO A 92 -13.30 0.67 -13.95
N ILE A 93 -12.84 -0.38 -14.64
CA ILE A 93 -12.51 -0.36 -16.05
C ILE A 93 -13.49 -1.28 -16.77
N PRO A 94 -14.40 -0.71 -17.56
CA PRO A 94 -15.46 -1.47 -18.20
C PRO A 94 -14.90 -2.20 -19.43
N ARG A 95 -14.19 -3.33 -19.21
CA ARG A 95 -13.91 -4.42 -20.16
C ARG A 95 -12.76 -5.31 -19.65
N VAL A 96 -12.95 -6.62 -19.78
CA VAL A 96 -12.01 -7.68 -19.35
C VAL A 96 -10.59 -7.49 -19.92
N ALA A 97 -10.47 -7.06 -21.19
CA ALA A 97 -9.18 -6.84 -21.83
C ALA A 97 -8.35 -5.71 -21.19
N LEU A 98 -8.99 -4.63 -20.73
CA LEU A 98 -8.27 -3.58 -20.03
C LEU A 98 -7.86 -4.03 -18.63
N GLN A 99 -8.71 -4.79 -17.93
CA GLN A 99 -8.34 -5.36 -16.63
C GLN A 99 -7.08 -6.24 -16.74
N MET A 100 -7.02 -7.11 -17.76
CA MET A 100 -5.83 -7.91 -18.07
C MET A 100 -4.60 -7.04 -18.43
N GLN A 101 -4.76 -5.96 -19.20
CA GLN A 101 -3.65 -5.04 -19.50
C GLN A 101 -3.08 -4.36 -18.24
N TRP A 102 -3.92 -4.07 -17.26
CA TRP A 102 -3.48 -3.47 -16.00
C TRP A 102 -2.79 -4.47 -15.09
N GLU A 103 -3.23 -5.72 -15.08
CA GLU A 103 -2.53 -6.83 -14.39
C GLU A 103 -1.12 -7.03 -14.96
N ILE A 104 -0.96 -6.93 -16.28
CA ILE A 104 0.36 -6.98 -16.94
C ILE A 104 1.23 -5.77 -16.60
N LYS A 105 0.66 -4.58 -16.41
CA LYS A 105 1.44 -3.39 -15.99
C LYS A 105 1.84 -3.43 -14.51
N TRP A 106 1.19 -4.29 -13.73
CA TRP A 106 1.41 -4.42 -12.30
C TRP A 106 2.49 -5.45 -11.97
N PHE A 107 2.58 -6.54 -12.75
CA PHE A 107 3.67 -7.53 -12.71
C PHE A 107 4.90 -7.07 -13.51
#